data_AF-A0AAE0AM83-F1
#
_entry.id   AF-A0AAE0AM83-F1
#
_cell.length_a   1.000
_cell.length_b   1.000
_cell.length_c   1.000
_cell.angle_alpha   90.00
_cell.angle_beta   90.00
_cell.angle_gamma   90.00
#
_symmetry.space_group_name_H-M   'P 1'
#
loop_
_entity.id
_entity.type
_entity.pdbx_description
1 polymer ?
#
loop_
_entity_poly.entity_id
_entity_poly.type
_entity_poly.pdbx_seq_one_letter_code
_entity_poly.pdbx_strand_id
1 'polypeptide(L)'
;MNFNIGGPSNFSSSSSSSDDEEDQIIANLEAIDGEQEALLAQHGNIQRAIAQYLNQQNNSVIREGSVPSHIVINRDRESAARRLFYDYFAENPRYNDQMFRRRFRNGRSLFLRIVEKVEARDNYFVQRRDSVGRLGLSALQKITAVFRMLAYGCLADATDEYIRIGEYSTTIESLKRFCRVVVEEFADEYLRSHNATPYW
;
A
#
# COMPACT_ATOMS: atom_id res chain seq x y z
N MET A 1 39.87 68.41 53.28
CA MET A 1 38.75 67.65 53.89
C MET A 1 37.46 68.13 53.24
N ASN A 2 36.60 67.18 52.83
CA ASN A 2 35.38 67.35 52.05
C ASN A 2 34.27 68.17 52.75
N PHE A 3 33.32 68.65 51.95
CA PHE A 3 31.85 68.44 52.00
C PHE A 3 31.10 69.71 51.54
N ASN A 4 30.50 69.72 50.34
CA ASN A 4 29.11 69.34 49.97
C ASN A 4 28.19 70.60 49.95
N ILE A 5 27.41 70.92 48.91
CA ILE A 5 26.03 70.47 48.61
C ILE A 5 25.64 71.25 47.33
N GLY A 6 25.20 70.65 46.22
CA GLY A 6 23.83 70.18 45.99
C GLY A 6 23.08 71.18 45.09
N GLY A 7 22.94 70.85 43.80
CA GLY A 7 22.19 71.65 42.82
C GLY A 7 20.70 71.28 42.76
N PRO A 8 19.84 72.08 42.09
CA PRO A 8 18.47 71.68 41.83
C PRO A 8 18.36 70.94 40.49
N SER A 9 17.56 69.87 40.54
CA SER A 9 17.12 68.99 39.46
C SER A 9 16.10 69.69 38.55
N ASN A 10 16.36 69.69 37.24
CA ASN A 10 15.33 69.97 36.24
C ASN A 10 14.49 68.70 36.03
N PHE A 11 13.24 68.73 36.49
CA PHE A 11 12.21 67.81 36.01
C PHE A 11 11.72 68.32 34.65
N SER A 12 12.12 67.63 33.59
CA SER A 12 11.45 67.73 32.29
C SER A 12 10.51 66.52 32.17
N SER A 13 9.23 66.76 32.39
CA SER A 13 8.16 65.84 32.04
C SER A 13 7.97 65.86 30.53
N SER A 14 8.27 64.73 29.87
CA SER A 14 7.93 64.50 28.46
C SER A 14 6.76 63.53 28.42
N SER A 15 5.57 64.04 28.11
CA SER A 15 4.39 63.24 27.74
C SER A 15 4.60 62.67 26.34
N SER A 16 4.73 61.35 26.21
CA SER A 16 4.72 60.66 24.93
C SER A 16 3.27 60.26 24.59
N SER A 17 2.80 60.71 23.43
CA SER A 17 1.51 60.34 22.82
C SER A 17 1.46 58.82 22.65
N SER A 18 0.51 58.16 23.31
CA SER A 18 0.35 56.68 23.29
C SER A 18 -0.46 56.18 22.10
N ASP A 19 -1.13 57.07 21.37
CA ASP A 19 -2.13 56.68 20.36
C ASP A 19 -1.49 56.22 19.04
N ASP A 20 -0.32 56.76 18.67
CA ASP A 20 0.32 56.50 17.37
C ASP A 20 1.01 55.10 17.29
N GLU A 21 1.42 54.54 18.43
CA GLU A 21 2.10 53.23 18.49
C GLU A 21 1.09 52.07 18.44
N GLU A 22 -0.10 52.25 19.03
CA GLU A 22 -1.16 51.24 19.03
C GLU A 22 -1.74 51.04 17.61
N ASP A 23 -1.97 52.13 16.88
CA ASP A 23 -2.44 52.09 15.49
C ASP A 23 -1.43 51.41 14.56
N GLN A 24 -0.13 51.60 14.78
CA GLN A 24 0.92 50.95 14.00
C GLN A 24 0.99 49.44 14.27
N ILE A 25 0.75 49.02 15.51
CA ILE A 25 0.68 47.60 15.89
C ILE A 25 -0.56 46.94 15.28
N ILE A 26 -1.72 47.60 15.29
CA ILE A 26 -2.96 47.11 14.69
C ILE A 26 -2.79 46.93 13.18
N ALA A 27 -2.23 47.93 12.49
CA ALA A 27 -1.97 47.84 11.05
C ALA A 27 -1.00 46.70 10.69
N ASN A 28 0.01 46.45 11.53
CA ASN A 28 0.93 45.32 11.33
C ASN A 28 0.27 43.96 11.59
N LEU A 29 -0.65 43.87 12.57
CA LEU A 29 -1.44 42.66 12.83
C LEU A 29 -2.39 42.35 11.67
N GLU A 30 -3.09 43.36 11.14
CA GLU A 30 -3.97 43.19 9.96
C GLU A 30 -3.17 42.77 8.72
N ALA A 31 -1.96 43.30 8.53
CA ALA A 31 -1.08 42.89 7.45
C ALA A 31 -0.64 41.42 7.58
N ILE A 32 -0.31 40.97 8.80
CA ILE A 32 0.05 39.57 9.08
C ILE A 32 -1.16 38.65 8.85
N ASP A 33 -2.35 39.03 9.29
CA ASP A 33 -3.57 38.25 9.08
C ASP A 33 -3.91 38.12 7.59
N GLY A 34 -3.72 39.19 6.81
CA GLY A 34 -3.86 39.17 5.36
C GLY A 34 -2.83 38.26 4.66
N GLU A 35 -1.58 38.24 5.13
CA GLU A 35 -0.54 37.33 4.63
C GLU A 35 -0.86 35.86 4.97
N GLN A 36 -1.40 35.59 6.17
CA GLN A 36 -1.83 34.26 6.57
C GLN A 36 -3.01 33.76 5.74
N GLU A 37 -3.97 34.63 5.42
CA GLU A 37 -5.11 34.28 4.57
C GLU A 37 -4.67 33.93 3.14
N ALA A 38 -3.69 34.65 2.60
CA ALA A 38 -3.09 34.35 1.30
C ALA A 38 -2.38 32.98 1.28
N LEU A 39 -1.64 32.63 2.34
CA LEU A 39 -1.00 31.32 2.48
C LEU A 39 -2.02 30.17 2.59
N LEU A 40 -3.11 30.37 3.32
CA LEU A 40 -4.19 29.39 3.43
C LEU A 40 -4.88 29.16 2.07
N ALA A 41 -5.10 30.22 1.30
CA ALA A 41 -5.64 30.12 -0.06
C ALA A 41 -4.68 29.36 -1.00
N GLN A 42 -3.37 29.63 -0.91
CA GLN A 42 -2.35 28.92 -1.68
C GLN A 42 -2.29 27.44 -1.32
N HIS A 43 -2.33 27.10 -0.04
CA HIS A 43 -2.38 25.71 0.44
C HIS A 43 -3.61 24.99 -0.11
N GLY A 44 -4.80 25.62 -0.04
CA GLY A 44 -6.02 25.06 -0.62
C GLY A 44 -5.94 24.80 -2.14
N ASN A 45 -5.24 25.67 -2.90
CA ASN A 45 -4.97 25.44 -4.32
C ASN A 45 -4.06 24.22 -4.53
N ILE A 46 -3.03 24.04 -3.70
CA ILE A 46 -2.10 22.91 -3.75
C ILE A 46 -2.83 21.60 -3.43
N GLN A 47 -3.64 21.53 -2.37
CA GLN A 47 -4.44 20.33 -2.08
C GLN A 47 -5.37 19.97 -3.25
N ARG A 48 -6.01 20.97 -3.88
CA ARG A 48 -6.87 20.73 -5.05
C ARG A 48 -6.08 20.18 -6.24
N ALA A 49 -4.89 20.72 -6.52
CA ALA A 49 -4.03 20.21 -7.58
C ALA A 49 -3.56 18.77 -7.31
N ILE A 50 -3.21 18.44 -6.06
CA ILE A 50 -2.84 17.07 -5.66
C ILE A 50 -4.02 16.12 -5.82
N ALA A 51 -5.22 16.52 -5.39
CA ALA A 51 -6.42 15.70 -5.53
C ALA A 51 -6.78 15.45 -7.01
N GLN A 52 -6.60 16.44 -7.87
CA GLN A 52 -6.78 16.29 -9.32
C GLN A 52 -5.76 15.33 -9.94
N TYR A 53 -4.48 15.45 -9.56
CA TYR A 53 -3.42 14.54 -10.01
C TYR A 53 -3.70 13.09 -9.59
N LEU A 54 -4.06 12.87 -8.33
CA LEU A 54 -4.43 11.55 -7.81
C LEU A 54 -5.67 10.97 -8.51
N ASN A 55 -6.67 11.81 -8.79
CA ASN A 55 -7.86 11.37 -9.54
C ASN A 55 -7.53 11.04 -11.01
N GLN A 56 -6.61 11.75 -11.67
CA GLN A 56 -6.15 11.39 -13.02
C GLN A 56 -5.41 10.04 -13.02
N GLN A 57 -4.56 9.78 -12.02
CA GLN A 57 -3.91 8.48 -11.84
C GLN A 57 -4.95 7.36 -11.61
N ASN A 58 -5.94 7.59 -10.74
CA ASN A 58 -6.98 6.61 -10.41
C ASN A 58 -7.97 6.36 -11.55
N ASN A 59 -8.29 7.38 -12.37
CA ASN A 59 -9.25 7.26 -13.48
C ASN A 59 -8.59 6.84 -14.79
N SER A 60 -7.27 6.67 -14.79
CA SER A 60 -6.54 5.98 -15.83
C SER A 60 -6.76 4.46 -15.68
N VAL A 61 -7.97 3.99 -16.01
CA VAL A 61 -8.11 2.62 -16.53
C VAL A 61 -7.44 2.65 -17.89
N ILE A 62 -6.12 2.62 -17.88
CA ILE A 62 -5.32 2.65 -19.09
C ILE A 62 -5.55 1.31 -19.78
N ARG A 63 -6.44 1.32 -20.77
CA ARG A 63 -6.48 0.28 -21.80
C ARG A 63 -5.30 0.54 -22.74
N GLU A 64 -4.09 0.41 -22.19
CA GLU A 64 -2.86 0.48 -22.96
C GLU A 64 -2.90 -0.71 -23.91
N GLY A 65 -2.90 -0.43 -25.21
CA GLY A 65 -2.34 -1.38 -26.15
C GLY A 65 -0.90 -1.72 -25.73
N SER A 66 -0.30 -2.75 -26.34
CA SER A 66 1.07 -3.16 -26.03
C SER A 66 2.00 -1.95 -25.87
N VAL A 67 2.55 -1.76 -24.67
CA VAL A 67 3.54 -0.71 -24.40
C VAL A 67 4.63 -0.83 -25.47
N PRO A 68 4.84 0.21 -26.31
CA PRO A 68 5.89 0.16 -27.32
C PRO A 68 7.23 -0.12 -26.62
N SER A 69 7.89 -1.21 -27.00
CA SER A 69 9.13 -1.77 -26.39
C SER A 69 8.97 -2.81 -25.26
N HIS A 70 7.76 -3.16 -24.82
CA HIS A 70 7.60 -4.26 -23.86
C HIS A 70 7.77 -5.63 -24.54
N ILE A 71 8.90 -6.29 -24.27
CA ILE A 71 9.20 -7.63 -24.78
C ILE A 71 8.43 -8.67 -23.96
N VAL A 72 7.45 -9.32 -24.58
CA VAL A 72 6.78 -10.48 -23.97
C VAL A 72 7.69 -11.70 -24.10
N ILE A 73 8.42 -12.01 -23.03
CA ILE A 73 9.24 -13.22 -22.95
C ILE A 73 8.34 -14.42 -22.70
N ASN A 74 8.42 -15.43 -23.57
CA ASN A 74 7.75 -16.71 -23.33
C ASN A 74 8.48 -17.47 -22.21
N ARG A 75 7.94 -17.39 -20.99
CA ARG A 75 8.50 -18.10 -19.83
C ARG A 75 7.97 -19.53 -19.68
N ASP A 76 7.32 -20.11 -20.69
CA ASP A 76 6.89 -21.52 -20.66
C ASP A 76 6.11 -21.86 -19.36
N ARG A 77 5.06 -21.05 -19.15
CA ARG A 77 4.20 -21.05 -17.94
C ARG A 77 3.48 -22.39 -17.73
N GLU A 78 3.15 -23.08 -18.81
CA GLU A 78 2.48 -24.40 -18.77
C GLU A 78 3.41 -25.51 -18.25
N SER A 79 4.67 -25.53 -18.67
CA SER A 79 5.62 -26.52 -18.13
C SER A 79 5.95 -26.24 -16.67
N ALA A 80 6.00 -24.97 -16.26
CA ALA A 80 6.12 -24.61 -14.85
C ALA A 80 4.91 -25.09 -14.03
N ALA A 81 3.69 -24.95 -14.57
CA ALA A 81 2.47 -25.46 -13.93
C ALA A 81 2.55 -26.97 -13.71
N ARG A 82 2.92 -27.73 -14.74
CA ARG A 82 3.08 -29.18 -14.67
C ARG A 82 4.14 -29.58 -13.64
N ARG A 83 5.29 -28.92 -13.64
CA ARG A 83 6.37 -29.20 -12.68
C ARG A 83 5.94 -28.93 -11.25
N LEU A 84 5.29 -27.81 -10.99
CA LEU A 84 4.74 -27.46 -9.68
C LEU A 84 3.78 -28.55 -9.18
N PHE A 85 2.92 -29.05 -10.06
CA PHE A 85 1.98 -30.11 -9.73
C PHE A 85 2.70 -31.42 -9.36
N TYR A 86 3.62 -31.90 -10.18
CA TYR A 86 4.36 -33.14 -9.88
C TYR A 86 5.26 -33.04 -8.65
N ASP A 87 5.80 -31.86 -8.37
CA ASP A 87 6.70 -31.68 -7.24
C ASP A 87 5.95 -31.71 -5.89
N TYR A 88 4.71 -31.23 -5.82
CA TYR A 88 4.00 -31.04 -4.54
C TYR A 88 2.59 -31.60 -4.45
N PHE A 89 1.87 -31.76 -5.56
CA PHE A 89 0.42 -31.99 -5.58
C PHE A 89 -0.01 -33.27 -6.30
N ALA A 90 0.89 -33.99 -6.96
CA ALA A 90 0.63 -35.33 -7.47
C ALA A 90 0.33 -36.32 -6.33
N GLU A 91 -0.23 -37.47 -6.68
CA GLU A 91 -0.47 -38.58 -5.74
C GLU A 91 0.84 -39.05 -5.08
N ASN A 92 1.88 -39.21 -5.89
CA ASN A 92 3.26 -39.45 -5.44
C ASN A 92 4.12 -38.21 -5.75
N PRO A 93 4.09 -37.18 -4.89
CA PRO A 93 4.83 -35.95 -5.13
C PRO A 93 6.33 -36.16 -4.94
N ARG A 94 7.14 -35.36 -5.65
CA ARG A 94 8.60 -35.37 -5.46
C ARG A 94 9.02 -34.97 -4.04
N TYR A 95 8.28 -34.07 -3.44
CA TYR A 95 8.50 -33.59 -2.07
C TYR A 95 7.38 -34.07 -1.16
N ASN A 96 7.75 -34.66 -0.03
CA ASN A 96 6.80 -35.12 0.97
C ASN A 96 6.14 -33.96 1.75
N ASP A 97 5.12 -34.28 2.55
CA ASP A 97 4.35 -33.30 3.30
C ASP A 97 5.19 -32.48 4.31
N GLN A 98 6.24 -33.07 4.87
CA GLN A 98 7.14 -32.36 5.78
C GLN A 98 7.90 -31.26 5.04
N MET A 99 8.42 -31.57 3.85
CA MET A 99 9.09 -30.59 3.00
C MET A 99 8.11 -29.54 2.47
N PHE A 100 6.89 -29.94 2.12
CA PHE A 100 5.81 -29.02 1.73
C PHE A 100 5.55 -28.01 2.85
N ARG A 101 5.34 -28.49 4.07
CA ARG A 101 5.02 -27.65 5.23
C ARG A 101 6.15 -26.67 5.57
N ARG A 102 7.41 -27.10 5.44
CA ARG A 102 8.59 -26.21 5.60
C ARG A 102 8.62 -25.10 4.54
N ARG A 103 8.22 -25.40 3.31
CA ARG A 103 8.30 -24.47 2.18
C ARG A 103 7.14 -23.47 2.13
N PHE A 104 5.92 -23.93 2.38
CA PHE A 104 4.71 -23.12 2.27
C PHE A 104 4.15 -22.66 3.62
N ARG A 105 4.80 -23.07 4.72
CA ARG A 105 4.38 -22.81 6.11
C ARG A 105 2.95 -23.27 6.42
N ASN A 106 2.39 -24.16 5.61
CA ASN A 106 1.03 -24.67 5.68
C ASN A 106 0.97 -26.16 5.33
N GLY A 107 -0.08 -26.86 5.77
CA GLY A 107 -0.33 -28.23 5.35
C GLY A 107 -0.88 -28.31 3.92
N ARG A 108 -0.56 -29.39 3.18
CA ARG A 108 -1.01 -29.59 1.79
C ARG A 108 -2.54 -29.62 1.67
N SER A 109 -3.23 -30.30 2.59
CA SER A 109 -4.70 -30.36 2.61
C SER A 109 -5.35 -28.99 2.79
N LEU A 110 -4.86 -28.20 3.76
CA LEU A 110 -5.32 -26.83 3.98
C LEU A 110 -5.05 -25.96 2.76
N PHE A 111 -3.87 -26.09 2.15
CA PHE A 111 -3.52 -25.35 0.94
C PHE A 111 -4.50 -25.64 -0.20
N LEU A 112 -4.81 -26.91 -0.46
CA LEU A 112 -5.76 -27.29 -1.52
C LEU A 112 -7.18 -26.80 -1.22
N ARG A 113 -7.62 -26.87 0.05
CA ARG A 113 -8.92 -26.31 0.49
C ARG A 113 -9.00 -24.81 0.20
N ILE A 114 -7.92 -24.06 0.47
CA ILE A 114 -7.86 -22.63 0.19
C ILE A 114 -7.91 -22.37 -1.32
N VAL A 115 -7.16 -23.14 -2.12
CA VAL A 115 -7.18 -23.02 -3.59
C VAL A 115 -8.59 -23.19 -4.14
N GLU A 116 -9.29 -24.25 -3.72
CA GLU A 116 -10.66 -24.54 -4.16
C GLU A 116 -11.63 -23.40 -3.81
N LYS A 117 -11.59 -22.92 -2.56
CA LYS A 117 -12.45 -21.82 -2.11
C LYS A 117 -12.17 -20.52 -2.85
N VAL A 118 -10.89 -20.19 -3.05
CA VAL A 118 -10.49 -18.96 -3.74
C VAL A 118 -10.86 -19.01 -5.22
N GLU A 119 -10.66 -20.15 -5.88
CA GLU A 119 -11.04 -20.36 -7.28
C GLU A 119 -12.56 -20.30 -7.49
N ALA A 120 -13.35 -20.83 -6.55
CA ALA A 120 -14.80 -20.76 -6.61
C ALA A 120 -15.35 -19.33 -6.42
N ARG A 121 -14.65 -18.47 -5.68
CA ARG A 121 -15.13 -17.14 -5.29
C ARG A 121 -14.74 -16.03 -6.27
N ASP A 122 -13.55 -16.08 -6.85
CA ASP A 122 -13.06 -15.03 -7.77
C ASP A 122 -12.61 -15.62 -9.11
N ASN A 123 -13.34 -15.25 -10.17
CA ASN A 123 -13.08 -15.61 -11.58
C ASN A 123 -11.66 -15.26 -12.06
N TYR A 124 -10.95 -14.35 -11.37
CA TYR A 124 -9.55 -14.07 -11.64
C TYR A 124 -8.65 -15.30 -11.46
N PHE A 125 -8.96 -16.20 -10.52
CA PHE A 125 -8.13 -17.38 -10.26
C PHE A 125 -8.41 -18.54 -11.21
N VAL A 126 -9.63 -18.62 -11.76
CA VAL A 126 -10.01 -19.63 -12.75
C VAL A 126 -9.07 -19.56 -13.95
N GLN A 127 -8.50 -20.71 -14.32
CA GLN A 127 -7.63 -20.78 -15.49
C GLN A 127 -8.47 -20.63 -16.77
N ARG A 128 -8.18 -19.60 -17.56
CA ARG A 128 -8.87 -19.33 -18.83
C ARG A 128 -7.88 -19.30 -19.99
N ARG A 129 -8.38 -19.50 -21.20
CA ARG A 129 -7.60 -19.25 -22.42
C ARG A 129 -7.65 -17.77 -22.76
N ASP A 130 -6.50 -17.23 -23.11
CA ASP A 130 -6.39 -15.86 -23.62
C ASP A 130 -6.99 -15.76 -25.02
N SER A 131 -7.17 -14.55 -25.55
CA SER A 131 -7.72 -14.31 -26.90
C SER A 131 -6.92 -14.98 -28.03
N VAL A 132 -5.66 -15.35 -27.76
CA VAL A 132 -4.75 -16.07 -28.67
C VAL A 132 -4.82 -17.60 -28.46
N GLY A 133 -5.71 -18.09 -27.60
CA GLY A 133 -5.93 -19.51 -27.32
C GLY A 133 -4.93 -20.17 -26.36
N ARG A 134 -3.98 -19.42 -25.80
CA ARG A 134 -2.99 -19.92 -24.83
C ARG A 134 -3.61 -20.05 -23.44
N LEU A 135 -3.23 -21.07 -22.67
CA LEU A 135 -3.68 -21.21 -21.29
C LEU A 135 -3.01 -20.16 -20.40
N GLY A 136 -3.84 -19.39 -19.68
CA GLY A 136 -3.39 -18.47 -18.66
C GLY A 136 -2.83 -19.19 -17.43
N LEU A 137 -2.36 -18.43 -16.44
CA LEU A 137 -1.86 -18.98 -15.18
C LEU A 137 -2.99 -19.65 -14.38
N SER A 138 -2.73 -20.86 -13.89
CA SER A 138 -3.68 -21.60 -13.04
C SER A 138 -3.82 -20.98 -11.65
N ALA A 139 -4.96 -21.24 -10.98
CA ALA A 139 -5.19 -20.87 -9.58
C ALA A 139 -4.05 -21.37 -8.68
N LEU A 140 -3.64 -22.65 -8.89
CA LEU A 140 -2.56 -23.28 -8.16
C LEU A 140 -1.25 -22.51 -8.27
N GLN A 141 -0.86 -22.06 -9.47
CA GLN A 141 0.36 -21.26 -9.66
C GLN A 141 0.27 -19.90 -8.98
N LYS A 142 -0.83 -19.18 -9.17
CA LYS A 142 -1.04 -17.84 -8.58
C LYS A 142 -0.99 -17.91 -7.06
N ILE A 143 -1.74 -18.84 -6.47
CA ILE A 143 -1.84 -19.01 -5.02
C ILE A 143 -0.51 -19.52 -4.44
N THR A 144 0.20 -20.41 -5.13
CA THR A 144 1.56 -20.83 -4.73
C THR A 144 2.51 -19.64 -4.63
N ALA A 145 2.46 -18.72 -5.58
CA ALA A 145 3.30 -17.52 -5.56
C ALA A 145 2.92 -16.60 -4.40
N VAL A 146 1.62 -16.43 -4.14
CA VAL A 146 1.10 -15.70 -2.97
C VAL A 146 1.60 -16.29 -1.65
N PHE A 147 1.46 -17.60 -1.44
CA PHE A 147 1.95 -18.25 -0.22
C PHE A 147 3.46 -18.13 -0.04
N ARG A 148 4.23 -18.18 -1.13
CA ARG A 148 5.67 -17.94 -1.06
C ARG A 148 6.00 -16.49 -0.67
N MET A 149 5.30 -15.50 -1.23
CA MET A 149 5.45 -14.11 -0.81
C MET A 149 5.13 -13.93 0.68
N LEU A 150 4.03 -14.52 1.15
CA LEU A 150 3.63 -14.47 2.56
C LEU A 150 4.61 -15.19 3.49
N ALA A 151 5.18 -16.30 3.04
CA ALA A 151 6.14 -17.07 3.83
C ALA A 151 7.49 -16.35 3.96
N TYR A 152 8.03 -15.79 2.88
CA TYR A 152 9.42 -15.33 2.87
C TYR A 152 9.60 -13.81 2.95
N GLY A 153 8.55 -13.01 2.76
CA GLY A 153 8.67 -11.56 2.62
C GLY A 153 9.15 -11.16 1.21
N CYS A 154 8.92 -9.90 0.82
CA CYS A 154 9.13 -9.45 -0.57
C CYS A 154 10.60 -9.44 -1.01
N LEU A 155 10.95 -10.32 -1.96
CA LEU A 155 11.77 -10.07 -3.15
C LEU A 155 11.50 -11.20 -4.15
N ALA A 156 10.82 -10.85 -5.24
CA ALA A 156 10.24 -11.77 -6.22
C ALA A 156 11.27 -12.50 -7.10
N ASP A 157 12.53 -12.07 -7.12
CA ASP A 157 13.53 -12.54 -8.08
C ASP A 157 13.88 -14.03 -7.92
N ALA A 158 13.96 -14.54 -6.69
CA ALA A 158 14.27 -15.96 -6.43
C ALA A 158 13.06 -16.90 -6.55
N THR A 159 11.83 -16.36 -6.54
CA THR A 159 10.60 -17.19 -6.65
C THR A 159 10.04 -17.27 -8.06
N ASP A 160 10.41 -16.31 -8.92
CA ASP A 160 10.00 -16.26 -10.31
C ASP A 160 10.59 -17.42 -11.15
N GLU A 161 11.83 -17.85 -10.93
CA GLU A 161 12.41 -18.94 -11.74
C GLU A 161 11.63 -20.26 -11.64
N TYR A 162 11.00 -20.53 -10.48
CA TYR A 162 10.31 -21.79 -10.24
C TYR A 162 8.83 -21.76 -10.68
N ILE A 163 8.12 -20.66 -10.43
CA ILE A 163 6.68 -20.55 -10.78
C ILE A 163 6.50 -19.91 -12.17
N ARG A 164 7.54 -19.22 -12.67
CA ARG A 164 7.62 -18.51 -13.96
C ARG A 164 6.50 -17.48 -14.16
N ILE A 165 6.07 -16.86 -13.06
CA ILE A 165 5.13 -15.73 -13.05
C ILE A 165 5.96 -14.47 -13.20
N GLY A 166 6.34 -14.21 -14.45
CA GLY A 166 7.36 -13.22 -14.78
C GLY A 166 7.05 -11.76 -14.54
N GLU A 167 5.96 -11.49 -13.85
CA GLU A 167 5.37 -10.17 -13.65
C GLU A 167 5.10 -10.03 -12.16
N TYR A 168 5.98 -9.28 -11.47
CA TYR A 168 5.80 -8.93 -10.06
C TYR A 168 4.41 -8.31 -9.81
N SER A 169 3.88 -7.56 -10.79
CA SER A 169 2.53 -7.01 -10.80
C SER A 169 1.44 -8.09 -10.71
N THR A 170 1.57 -9.18 -11.46
CA THR A 170 0.60 -10.29 -11.46
C THR A 170 0.57 -11.00 -10.11
N THR A 171 1.72 -11.19 -9.47
CA THR A 171 1.75 -11.82 -8.13
C THR A 171 1.22 -10.88 -7.05
N ILE A 172 1.53 -9.57 -7.10
CA ILE A 172 0.94 -8.59 -6.18
C ILE A 172 -0.58 -8.51 -6.35
N GLU A 173 -1.08 -8.49 -7.58
CA GLU A 173 -2.52 -8.45 -7.84
C GLU A 173 -3.20 -9.72 -7.32
N SER A 174 -2.59 -10.88 -7.55
CA SER A 174 -3.03 -12.15 -6.98
C SER A 174 -3.07 -12.10 -5.45
N LEU A 175 -2.05 -11.51 -4.81
CA LEU A 175 -1.99 -11.36 -3.35
C LEU A 175 -3.12 -10.47 -2.82
N LYS A 176 -3.38 -9.32 -3.45
CA LYS A 176 -4.47 -8.42 -3.06
C LYS A 176 -5.83 -9.11 -3.12
N ARG A 177 -6.13 -9.77 -4.24
CA ARG A 177 -7.39 -10.50 -4.44
C ARG A 177 -7.52 -11.68 -3.49
N PHE A 178 -6.44 -12.43 -3.30
CA PHE A 178 -6.38 -13.53 -2.35
C PHE A 178 -6.72 -13.07 -0.94
N CYS A 179 -6.08 -12.01 -0.44
CA CYS A 179 -6.35 -11.50 0.90
C CYS A 179 -7.82 -11.09 1.07
N ARG A 180 -8.42 -10.43 0.07
CA ARG A 180 -9.85 -10.09 0.09
C ARG A 180 -10.72 -11.33 0.22
N VAL A 181 -10.52 -12.32 -0.65
CA VAL A 181 -11.32 -13.56 -0.65
C VAL A 181 -11.13 -14.35 0.65
N VAL A 182 -9.90 -14.44 1.16
CA VAL A 182 -9.62 -15.14 2.42
C VAL A 182 -10.30 -14.47 3.60
N VAL A 183 -10.29 -13.13 3.65
CA VAL A 183 -11.02 -12.41 4.70
C VAL A 183 -12.52 -12.65 4.55
N GLU A 184 -13.09 -12.56 3.36
CA GLU A 184 -14.54 -12.81 3.17
C GLU A 184 -14.96 -14.24 3.55
N GLU A 185 -14.17 -15.25 3.21
CA GLU A 185 -14.54 -16.66 3.41
C GLU A 185 -14.20 -17.18 4.82
N PHE A 186 -13.13 -16.67 5.43
CA PHE A 186 -12.59 -17.22 6.67
C PHE A 186 -12.67 -16.24 7.85
N ALA A 187 -13.15 -15.01 7.66
CA ALA A 187 -13.32 -14.05 8.76
C ALA A 187 -14.17 -14.64 9.88
N ASP A 188 -15.34 -15.17 9.54
CA ASP A 188 -16.30 -15.63 10.54
C ASP A 188 -15.81 -16.88 11.31
N GLU A 189 -15.01 -17.74 10.65
CA GLU A 189 -14.49 -18.97 11.25
C GLU A 189 -13.22 -18.74 12.09
N TYR A 190 -12.36 -17.79 11.70
CA TYR A 190 -11.01 -17.65 12.27
C TYR A 190 -10.71 -16.30 12.93
N LEU A 191 -11.49 -15.24 12.66
CA LEU A 191 -11.33 -14.00 13.42
C LEU A 191 -12.02 -14.15 14.77
N ARG A 192 -11.23 -14.04 15.82
CA ARG A 192 -11.72 -14.04 17.20
C ARG A 192 -12.71 -12.88 17.36
N SER A 193 -13.92 -13.16 17.84
CA SER A 193 -14.86 -12.11 18.24
C SER A 193 -14.16 -11.17 19.22
N HIS A 194 -14.27 -9.85 19.01
CA HIS A 194 -13.75 -8.88 19.97
C HIS A 194 -14.25 -9.27 21.36
N ASN A 195 -13.32 -9.56 22.26
CA ASN A 195 -13.57 -9.82 23.67
C ASN A 195 -14.13 -8.53 24.27
N ALA A 196 -15.44 -8.36 24.15
CA ALA A 196 -16.21 -7.32 24.78
C ALA A 196 -16.32 -7.65 26.27
N THR A 197 -15.27 -7.34 27.03
CA THR A 197 -15.38 -7.21 28.49
C THR A 197 -14.57 -5.98 28.92
N PRO A 198 -15.18 -4.78 28.93
CA PRO A 198 -14.65 -3.68 29.71
C PRO A 198 -15.15 -3.84 31.14
N TYR A 199 -14.34 -4.48 31.98
CA TYR A 199 -14.47 -4.33 33.43
C TYR A 199 -13.13 -3.81 33.96
N TRP A 200 -13.02 -2.49 34.00
CA TRP A 200 -12.16 -1.72 34.91
C TRP A 200 -13.00 -0.57 35.43
#